data_AF-A0A842MYZ6-F1
#
_entry.id   AF-A0A842MYZ6-F1
#
_cell.length_a   1.000
_cell.length_b   1.000
_cell.length_c   1.000
_cell.angle_alpha   90.00
_cell.angle_beta   90.00
_cell.angle_gamma   90.00
#
_symmetry.space_group_name_H-M   'P 1'
#
loop_
_entity.id
_entity.type
_entity.pdbx_description
1 polymer ?
#
loop_
_entity_poly.entity_id
_entity_poly.type
_entity_poly.pdbx_seq_one_letter_code
_entity_poly.pdbx_strand_id
1 'polypeptide(L)'
;EAHSIVGRMISMAIVNNRTATELTSEDLKKASQEVIGREITLDQEKLKRALSVKNCVSSRNIIGAPGPKAVKRQLTALKREVRKHHKLLWTWRRAVTRSEENLIKEAERRFK
;
A
#
# COMPACT_ATOMS: atom_id res chain seq x y z
N GLU A 1 -21.33 16.13 3.34
CA GLU A 1 -21.99 16.00 2.03
C GLU A 1 -21.64 14.71 1.28
N ALA A 2 -20.52 14.61 0.55
CA ALA A 2 -20.24 13.43 -0.30
C ALA A 2 -20.23 12.10 0.47
N HIS A 3 -19.62 12.06 1.66
CA HIS A 3 -19.58 10.87 2.51
C HIS A 3 -20.99 10.43 2.94
N SER A 4 -21.87 11.37 3.28
CA SER A 4 -23.26 11.09 3.71
C SER A 4 -24.09 10.50 2.56
N ILE A 5 -23.94 11.03 1.34
CA ILE A 5 -24.62 10.53 0.14
C ILE A 5 -24.17 9.10 -0.18
N VAL A 6 -22.85 8.85 -0.19
CA VAL A 6 -22.32 7.51 -0.44
C VAL A 6 -22.75 6.55 0.67
N GLY A 7 -22.72 6.98 1.93
CA GLY A 7 -23.21 6.19 3.06
C GLY A 7 -24.67 5.77 2.87
N ARG A 8 -25.54 6.72 2.49
CA ARG A 8 -26.95 6.45 2.22
C ARG A 8 -27.13 5.46 1.06
N MET A 9 -26.41 5.66 -0.05
CA MET A 9 -26.45 4.75 -1.21
C MET A 9 -26.06 3.32 -0.81
N ILE A 10 -25.03 3.16 0.01
CA ILE A 10 -24.60 1.85 0.50
C ILE A 10 -25.64 1.25 1.45
N SER A 11 -26.24 2.03 2.36
CA SER A 11 -27.31 1.53 3.23
C SER A 11 -28.50 1.00 2.42
N MET A 12 -28.91 1.70 1.36
CA MET A 12 -29.97 1.23 0.45
C MET A 12 -29.58 -0.07 -0.24
N ALA A 13 -28.32 -0.25 -0.64
CA ALA A 13 -27.84 -1.48 -1.26
C ALA A 13 -27.91 -2.66 -0.28
N ILE A 14 -27.47 -2.46 0.96
CA ILE A 14 -27.48 -3.48 2.01
C ILE A 14 -28.92 -3.94 2.31
N VAL A 15 -29.86 -3.01 2.48
CA VAL A 15 -31.28 -3.33 2.72
C VAL A 15 -31.87 -4.19 1.60
N ASN A 16 -31.41 -3.98 0.36
CA ASN A 16 -31.87 -4.71 -0.81
C ASN A 16 -31.01 -5.93 -1.15
N ASN A 17 -30.09 -6.34 -0.28
CA ASN A 17 -29.12 -7.43 -0.51
C ASN A 17 -28.33 -7.30 -1.83
N ARG A 18 -28.03 -6.07 -2.24
CA ARG A 18 -27.23 -5.76 -3.44
C ARG A 18 -25.77 -5.52 -3.07
N THR A 19 -24.89 -6.01 -3.92
CA THR A 19 -23.44 -5.85 -3.86
C THR A 19 -22.99 -4.53 -4.49
N ALA A 20 -21.74 -4.12 -4.21
CA ALA A 20 -21.17 -2.89 -4.77
C ALA A 20 -21.11 -2.90 -6.32
N THR A 21 -20.98 -4.07 -6.94
CA THR A 21 -20.96 -4.21 -8.41
C THR A 21 -22.33 -4.01 -9.06
N GLU A 22 -23.40 -4.16 -8.28
CA GLU A 22 -24.77 -4.01 -8.76
C GLU A 22 -25.25 -2.57 -8.65
N LEU A 23 -24.50 -1.68 -7.99
CA LEU A 23 -24.85 -0.27 -7.83
C LEU A 23 -24.84 0.50 -9.16
N THR A 24 -25.81 1.40 -9.30
CA THR A 24 -26.06 2.20 -10.50
C THR A 24 -26.04 3.69 -10.22
N SER A 25 -25.90 4.50 -11.28
CA SER A 25 -26.02 5.95 -11.23
C SER A 25 -27.38 6.41 -10.70
N GLU A 26 -28.43 5.59 -10.87
CA GLU A 26 -29.75 5.85 -10.34
C GLU A 26 -29.80 5.71 -8.81
N ASP A 27 -29.06 4.74 -8.25
CA ASP A 27 -28.91 4.61 -6.79
C ASP A 27 -28.22 5.86 -6.20
N LEU A 28 -27.24 6.44 -6.91
CA LEU A 28 -26.57 7.69 -6.52
C LEU A 28 -27.51 8.91 -6.59
N LYS A 29 -28.34 9.01 -7.64
CA LYS A 29 -29.33 10.08 -7.75
C LYS A 29 -30.34 10.03 -6.60
N LYS A 30 -30.89 8.85 -6.32
CA LYS A 30 -31.83 8.65 -5.21
C LYS A 30 -31.19 9.05 -3.88
N ALA A 31 -29.98 8.56 -3.60
CA ALA A 31 -29.27 8.90 -2.37
C ALA A 31 -28.96 10.40 -2.24
N SER A 32 -28.59 11.07 -3.33
CA SER A 32 -28.32 12.52 -3.32
C SER A 32 -29.60 13.35 -3.16
N GLN A 33 -30.68 12.97 -3.84
CA GLN A 33 -31.99 13.60 -3.67
C GLN A 33 -32.48 13.50 -2.23
N GLU A 34 -32.32 12.33 -1.59
CA GLU A 34 -32.73 12.13 -0.19
C GLU A 34 -31.87 12.90 0.82
N VAL A 35 -30.55 13.00 0.59
CA VAL A 35 -29.63 13.60 1.58
C VAL A 35 -29.52 15.12 1.44
N ILE A 36 -29.49 15.64 0.20
CA ILE A 36 -29.23 17.07 -0.07
C ILE A 36 -30.32 17.75 -0.89
N GLY A 37 -31.43 17.07 -1.19
CA GLY A 37 -32.58 17.64 -1.91
C GLY A 37 -32.35 17.90 -3.40
N ARG A 38 -31.22 17.46 -3.96
CA ARG A 38 -30.90 17.57 -5.39
C ARG A 38 -30.19 16.34 -5.92
N GLU A 39 -30.45 16.00 -7.17
CA GLU A 39 -29.82 14.88 -7.85
C GLU A 39 -28.37 15.18 -8.24
N ILE A 40 -27.48 14.23 -7.98
CA ILE A 40 -26.12 14.19 -8.51
C ILE A 40 -26.06 13.12 -9.59
N THR A 41 -25.76 13.56 -10.81
CA THR A 41 -25.56 12.67 -11.95
C THR A 41 -24.09 12.32 -12.12
N LEU A 42 -23.79 11.03 -12.13
CA LEU A 42 -22.49 10.50 -12.53
C LEU A 42 -22.71 9.46 -13.63
N ASP A 43 -21.88 9.51 -14.66
CA ASP A 43 -21.86 8.49 -15.71
C ASP A 43 -21.66 7.07 -15.10
N GLN A 44 -22.41 6.08 -15.61
CA GLN A 44 -22.39 4.71 -15.08
C GLN A 44 -20.98 4.11 -15.15
N GLU A 45 -20.24 4.38 -16.22
CA GLU A 45 -18.87 3.88 -16.37
C GLU A 45 -17.91 4.58 -15.39
N LYS A 46 -18.09 5.88 -15.12
CA LYS A 46 -17.37 6.57 -14.04
C LYS A 46 -17.67 5.97 -12.66
N LEU A 47 -18.93 5.67 -12.36
CA LEU A 47 -19.32 5.04 -11.09
C LEU A 47 -18.69 3.64 -10.94
N LYS A 48 -18.83 2.79 -11.96
CA LYS A 48 -18.20 1.46 -11.97
C LYS A 48 -16.68 1.54 -11.78
N ARG A 49 -16.02 2.49 -12.45
CA ARG A 49 -14.57 2.69 -12.28
C ARG A 49 -14.21 3.09 -10.85
N ALA A 50 -15.02 3.92 -10.20
CA ALA A 50 -14.80 4.34 -8.81
C ALA A 50 -15.04 3.20 -7.79
N LEU A 51 -15.96 2.28 -8.08
CA LEU A 51 -16.26 1.12 -7.23
C LEU A 51 -15.33 -0.07 -7.50
N SER A 52 -14.54 -0.04 -8.57
CA SER A 52 -13.60 -1.10 -8.91
C SER A 52 -12.41 -1.14 -7.94
N VAL A 53 -12.26 -2.26 -7.22
CA VAL A 53 -11.12 -2.53 -6.34
C VAL A 53 -9.78 -2.34 -7.08
N LYS A 54 -9.69 -2.82 -8.32
CA LYS A 54 -8.48 -2.69 -9.14
C LYS A 54 -8.10 -1.22 -9.35
N ASN A 55 -9.06 -0.36 -9.63
CA ASN A 55 -8.82 1.08 -9.82
C ASN A 55 -8.52 1.80 -8.50
N CYS A 56 -9.21 1.43 -7.42
CA CYS A 56 -8.95 1.94 -6.08
C CYS A 56 -7.51 1.70 -5.63
N VAL A 57 -6.95 0.52 -5.95
CA VAL A 57 -5.55 0.20 -5.66
C VAL A 57 -4.60 0.87 -6.64
N SER A 58 -4.85 0.73 -7.95
CA SER A 58 -3.91 1.16 -8.98
C SER A 58 -3.72 2.69 -9.05
N SER A 59 -4.72 3.46 -8.64
CA SER A 59 -4.66 4.93 -8.59
C SER A 59 -3.78 5.47 -7.46
N ARG A 60 -3.58 4.72 -6.37
CA ARG A 60 -2.86 5.18 -5.17
C ARG A 60 -1.36 4.97 -5.29
N ASN A 61 -0.67 5.88 -5.97
CA ASN A 61 0.78 5.76 -6.25
C ASN A 61 1.71 6.71 -5.45
N ILE A 62 1.20 7.35 -4.40
CA ILE A 62 2.03 8.13 -3.46
C ILE A 62 2.99 7.24 -2.68
N ILE A 63 3.94 7.83 -1.94
CA ILE A 63 4.89 7.06 -1.13
C ILE A 63 4.13 6.26 -0.05
N GLY A 64 4.48 4.98 0.11
CA GLY A 64 3.81 4.06 1.05
C GLY A 64 2.47 3.51 0.60
N ALA A 65 1.93 3.95 -0.54
CA ALA A 65 0.63 3.50 -1.03
C ALA A 65 0.68 2.13 -1.73
N PRO A 66 -0.47 1.42 -1.85
CA PRO A 66 -0.52 0.07 -2.41
C PRO A 66 -0.44 0.02 -3.95
N GLY A 67 -0.43 1.17 -4.63
CA GLY A 67 -0.41 1.22 -6.08
C GLY A 67 0.86 0.63 -6.69
N PRO A 68 0.79 0.02 -7.89
CA PRO A 68 1.92 -0.69 -8.49
C PRO A 68 3.20 0.16 -8.62
N LYS A 69 3.07 1.45 -8.95
CA LYS A 69 4.22 2.35 -9.08
C LYS A 69 4.86 2.61 -7.73
N ALA A 70 4.05 2.81 -6.69
CA ALA A 70 4.53 3.02 -5.33
C ALA A 70 5.25 1.77 -4.78
N VAL A 71 4.63 0.60 -4.93
CA VAL A 71 5.19 -0.68 -4.50
C VAL A 71 6.50 -0.99 -5.25
N LYS A 72 6.55 -0.77 -6.56
CA LYS A 72 7.76 -0.99 -7.36
C LYS A 72 8.92 -0.10 -6.91
N ARG A 73 8.64 1.19 -6.62
CA ARG A 73 9.63 2.12 -6.07
C ARG A 73 10.14 1.64 -4.71
N GLN A 74 9.23 1.24 -3.81
CA GLN A 74 9.57 0.73 -2.48
C GLN A 74 10.44 -0.52 -2.57
N LEU A 75 10.05 -1.48 -3.41
CA LEU A 75 10.81 -2.72 -3.62
C LEU A 75 12.22 -2.45 -4.12
N THR A 76 12.38 -1.46 -5.00
CA THR A 76 13.69 -1.06 -5.54
C THR A 76 14.58 -0.47 -4.45
N ALA A 77 14.02 0.40 -3.59
CA ALA A 77 14.73 0.97 -2.46
C ALA A 77 15.15 -0.12 -1.45
N LEU A 78 14.22 -1.02 -1.08
CA LEU A 78 14.51 -2.12 -0.16
C LEU A 78 15.63 -3.04 -0.68
N LYS A 79 15.60 -3.39 -1.96
CA LYS A 79 16.68 -4.19 -2.58
C LYS A 79 18.04 -3.50 -2.48
N ARG A 80 18.08 -2.17 -2.58
CA ARG A 80 19.32 -1.40 -2.43
C ARG A 80 19.83 -1.44 -0.98
N GLU A 81 18.93 -1.23 -0.01
CA GLU A 81 19.29 -1.27 1.41
C GLU A 81 19.79 -2.66 1.83
N VAL A 82 19.13 -3.74 1.38
CA VAL A 82 19.57 -5.12 1.65
C VAL A 82 21.00 -5.34 1.15
N ARG A 83 21.34 -4.89 -0.07
CA ARG A 83 22.70 -5.02 -0.61
C ARG A 83 23.71 -4.23 0.21
N LYS A 84 23.35 -3.02 0.66
CA LYS A 84 24.21 -2.18 1.50
C LYS A 84 24.48 -2.85 2.85
N HIS A 85 23.43 -3.32 3.53
CA HIS A 85 23.56 -4.02 4.80
C HIS A 85 24.39 -5.30 4.67
N HIS A 86 24.21 -6.06 3.59
CA HIS A 86 25.00 -7.26 3.35
C HIS A 86 26.51 -6.96 3.23
N LYS A 87 26.89 -5.88 2.52
CA LYS A 87 28.28 -5.44 2.43
C LYS A 87 28.85 -5.04 3.79
N LEU A 88 28.08 -4.29 4.59
CA LEU A 88 28.51 -3.87 5.93
C LEU A 88 28.75 -5.09 6.84
N LEU A 89 27.79 -6.02 6.88
CA LEU A 89 27.92 -7.26 7.66
C LEU A 89 29.16 -8.06 7.27
N TRP A 90 29.47 -8.14 5.96
CA TRP A 90 30.66 -8.82 5.49
C TRP A 90 31.94 -8.14 5.97
N THR A 91 32.02 -6.80 5.89
CA THR A 91 33.19 -6.05 6.38
C THR A 91 33.40 -6.21 7.87
N TRP A 92 32.33 -6.13 8.67
CA TRP A 92 32.41 -6.29 10.12
C TRP A 92 32.83 -7.71 10.51
N ARG A 93 32.27 -8.72 9.85
CA ARG A 93 32.66 -10.11 10.08
C ARG A 93 34.15 -10.33 9.82
N ARG A 94 34.68 -9.82 8.72
CA ARG A 94 36.13 -9.91 8.42
C ARG A 94 36.99 -9.20 9.46
N ALA A 95 36.55 -8.05 9.95
CA ALA A 95 37.30 -7.30 10.97
C ALA A 95 37.38 -8.07 12.30
N VAL A 96 36.27 -8.69 12.73
CA VAL A 96 36.23 -9.56 13.92
C VAL A 96 37.16 -10.75 13.74
N THR A 97 37.00 -11.52 12.65
CA THR A 97 37.86 -12.69 12.38
C THR A 97 39.34 -12.34 12.34
N ARG A 98 39.71 -11.21 11.71
CA ARG A 98 41.11 -10.76 11.69
C ARG A 98 41.63 -10.40 13.08
N SER A 99 40.78 -9.81 13.92
CA SER A 99 41.14 -9.47 15.29
C SER A 99 41.33 -10.73 16.14
N GLU A 100 40.45 -11.73 15.99
CA GLU A 100 40.58 -13.05 16.62
C GLU A 100 41.89 -13.74 16.21
N GLU A 101 42.22 -13.78 14.92
CA GLU A 101 43.47 -14.35 14.41
C GLU A 101 44.72 -13.67 15.00
N ASN A 102 44.68 -12.34 15.13
CA ASN A 102 45.79 -11.58 15.70
C ASN A 102 45.96 -11.87 17.21
N LEU A 103 44.86 -11.94 17.96
CA LEU A 103 44.88 -12.27 19.39
C LEU A 103 45.46 -13.67 19.64
N ILE A 104 45.07 -14.66 18.83
CA ILE A 104 45.59 -16.03 18.92
C ILE A 104 47.11 -16.03 18.66
N LYS A 105 47.57 -15.38 17.58
CA LYS A 105 49.00 -15.27 17.27
C LYS A 105 49.81 -14.59 18.36
N GLU A 106 49.26 -13.56 18.99
CA GLU A 106 49.92 -12.84 20.07
C GLU A 106 50.00 -13.68 21.35
N ALA A 107 48.95 -14.42 21.68
CA ALA A 107 48.96 -15.38 22.78
C ALA A 107 50.04 -16.46 22.56
N GLU A 108 50.09 -17.09 21.37
CA GLU A 108 51.11 -18.09 21.03
C GLU A 108 52.54 -17.57 21.14
N ARG A 109 52.78 -16.28 20.80
CA ARG A 109 54.09 -15.64 20.95
C ARG A 109 54.49 -15.38 22.40
N ARG A 110 53.53 -15.16 23.31
CA ARG A 110 53.78 -14.92 24.73
C ARG A 110 54.01 -16.19 25.55
N PHE A 111 53.49 -17.33 25.08
CA PHE A 111 53.64 -18.64 25.73
C PHE A 111 54.83 -19.46 25.20
N LYS A 112 55.56 -18.96 24.18
CA LYS A 112 56.87 -19.46 23.75
C LYS A 112 57.99 -18.69 24.44
#